data_AF-A0A7X0NJY3-F1
#
_entry.id   AF-A0A7X0NJY3-F1
#
_cell.length_a   1.000
_cell.length_b   1.000
_cell.length_c   1.000
_cell.angle_alpha   90.00
_cell.angle_beta   90.00
_cell.angle_gamma   90.00
#
_symmetry.space_group_name_H-M   'P 1'
#
loop_
_entity.id
_entity.type
_entity.pdbx_description
1 polymer ?
#
loop_
_entity_poly.entity_id
_entity_poly.type
_entity_poly.pdbx_seq_one_letter_code
_entity_poly.pdbx_strand_id
1 'polypeptide(L)' 'MLSEQIAESIKNIGATETASIMSRALCYMAQSANNDFQFDCDLGKVVIERKTIQTND' A
#
# COMPACT_ATOMS: atom_id res chain seq x y z
N MET A 1 -8.05 -16.06 -6.85
CA MET A 1 -7.27 -15.83 -5.60
C MET A 1 -6.65 -14.44 -5.64
N LEU A 2 -6.35 -13.81 -4.49
CA LEU A 2 -5.76 -12.46 -4.43
C LEU A 2 -4.45 -12.35 -5.24
N SER A 3 -3.64 -13.40 -5.20
CA SER A 3 -2.41 -13.51 -6.00
C SER A 3 -2.64 -13.44 -7.51
N GLU A 4 -3.74 -14.03 -8.00
CA GLU A 4 -4.10 -14.00 -9.43
C GLU A 4 -4.52 -12.60 -9.87
N GLN A 5 -5.24 -11.87 -9.02
CA GLN A 5 -5.64 -10.48 -9.31
C GLN A 5 -4.44 -9.54 -9.37
N ILE A 6 -3.46 -9.76 -8.49
CA ILE A 6 -2.19 -9.01 -8.52
C ILE A 6 -1.42 -9.35 -9.81
N ALA A 7 -1.30 -10.63 -10.15
CA ALA A 7 -0.60 -11.05 -11.36
C ALA A 7 -1.26 -10.48 -12.64
N GLU A 8 -2.59 -10.48 -12.70
CA GLU A 8 -3.34 -9.89 -13.80
C GLU A 8 -3.16 -8.37 -13.88
N SER A 9 -3.18 -7.67 -12.75
CA SER A 9 -2.88 -6.24 -12.70
C SER A 9 -1.46 -5.94 -13.22
N ILE A 10 -0.45 -6.70 -12.76
CA ILE A 10 0.93 -6.56 -13.22
C ILE A 10 1.03 -6.74 -14.74
N LYS A 11 0.32 -7.72 -15.29
CA LYS A 11 0.28 -7.98 -16.74
C LYS A 11 -0.34 -6.80 -17.52
N ASN A 12 -1.38 -6.17 -16.98
CA ASN A 12 -2.16 -5.16 -17.69
C ASN A 12 -1.59 -3.74 -17.57
N ILE A 13 -1.10 -3.35 -16.39
CA ILE A 13 -0.66 -1.97 -16.11
C ILE A 13 0.81 -1.88 -15.66
N GLY A 14 1.49 -3.01 -15.50
CA GLY A 14 2.89 -3.07 -15.10
C GLY A 14 3.10 -3.11 -13.59
N ALA A 15 4.18 -3.77 -13.16
CA ALA A 15 4.46 -4.02 -11.75
C ALA A 15 4.56 -2.74 -10.90
N THR A 16 5.19 -1.69 -11.45
CA THR A 16 5.37 -0.42 -10.75
C THR A 16 4.04 0.29 -10.51
N GLU A 17 3.15 0.32 -11.51
CA GLU A 17 1.85 0.98 -11.37
C GLU A 17 0.94 0.21 -10.41
N THR A 18 0.90 -1.12 -10.53
CA THR A 18 0.19 -2.00 -9.58
C THR A 18 0.67 -1.77 -8.14
N ALA A 19 1.99 -1.72 -7.91
CA ALA A 19 2.56 -1.41 -6.60
C ALA A 19 2.21 0.01 -6.11
N SER A 20 2.18 0.99 -7.02
CA SER A 20 1.78 2.37 -6.73
C SER A 20 0.33 2.45 -6.25
N ILE A 21 -0.59 1.73 -6.89
CA ILE A 21 -2.00 1.66 -6.47
C ILE A 21 -2.13 0.99 -5.10
N MET A 22 -1.48 -0.16 -4.90
CA MET A 22 -1.53 -0.89 -3.62
C MET A 22 -0.97 -0.06 -2.46
N SER A 23 0.17 0.62 -2.66
CA SER A 23 0.77 1.48 -1.64
C SER A 23 -0.14 2.66 -1.26
N ARG A 24 -0.82 3.30 -2.23
CA ARG A 24 -1.82 4.35 -1.94
C ARG A 24 -3.00 3.82 -1.14
N ALA A 25 -3.51 2.64 -1.49
CA ALA A 25 -4.59 2.00 -0.74
C ALA A 25 -4.17 1.73 0.72
N LEU A 26 -2.95 1.21 0.93
CA LEU A 26 -2.40 0.96 2.26
C LEU A 26 -2.22 2.26 3.06
N CYS A 27 -1.66 3.32 2.44
CA CYS A 27 -1.53 4.63 3.07
C CYS A 27 -2.90 5.22 3.46
N TYR A 28 -3.91 5.09 2.59
CA TYR A 28 -5.27 5.53 2.89
C TYR A 28 -5.86 4.78 4.10
N MET A 29 -5.76 3.45 4.11
CA MET A 29 -6.24 2.63 5.23
C MET A 29 -5.53 2.99 6.54
N ALA A 30 -4.22 3.20 6.51
CA ALA A 30 -3.45 3.63 7.68
C ALA A 30 -3.97 4.98 8.20
N GLN A 31 -4.09 5.98 7.31
CA GLN A 31 -4.63 7.30 7.67
C GLN A 31 -6.03 7.21 8.29
N SER A 32 -6.94 6.47 7.66
CA SER A 32 -8.31 6.29 8.15
C SER A 32 -8.37 5.57 9.51
N ALA A 33 -7.46 4.62 9.76
CA ALA A 33 -7.37 3.91 11.03
C ALA A 33 -6.64 4.69 12.13
N ASN A 34 -6.03 5.84 11.80
CA ASN A 34 -5.13 6.60 12.67
C ASN A 34 -4.03 5.70 13.29
N ASN A 35 -3.54 4.73 12.53
CA ASN A 35 -2.54 3.77 12.98
C ASN A 35 -1.55 3.43 11.86
N ASP A 36 -0.27 3.34 12.22
CA ASP A 36 0.77 2.87 11.30
C ASP A 36 0.69 1.35 11.16
N PHE A 37 1.02 0.83 9.97
CA PHE A 37 0.94 -0.60 9.71
C PHE A 37 2.33 -1.20 9.43
N GLN A 38 2.51 -2.42 9.91
CA GLN A 38 3.64 -3.27 9.58
C GLN A 38 3.12 -4.67 9.23
N PHE A 39 3.57 -5.18 8.09
CA PHE A 39 3.31 -6.54 7.65
C PHE A 39 4.64 -7.24 7.37
N ASP A 40 4.82 -8.40 7.96
CA ASP A 40 5.99 -9.25 7.76
C ASP A 40 5.54 -10.58 7.16
N CYS A 41 6.22 -11.03 6.11
CA CYS A 41 6.05 -12.35 5.53
C CYS A 41 7.40 -12.99 5.19
N ASP A 42 7.35 -14.22 4.70
CA ASP A 42 8.51 -14.98 4.21
C ASP A 42 9.26 -14.30 3.06
N LEU A 43 8.58 -13.45 2.28
CA LEU A 43 9.17 -12.71 1.16
C LEU A 43 9.76 -11.35 1.56
N GLY A 44 9.40 -10.81 2.73
CA GLY A 44 9.93 -9.52 3.18
C GLY A 44 9.03 -8.78 4.16
N LYS A 45 9.29 -7.47 4.27
CA LYS A 45 8.64 -6.57 5.22
C LYS A 45 8.09 -5.35 4.50
N VAL A 46 6.86 -4.96 4.85
CA VAL A 46 6.20 -3.73 4.38
C VAL A 46 5.84 -2.87 5.59
N VAL A 47 6.26 -1.60 5.57
CA VAL A 47 5.94 -0.61 6.60
C VAL A 47 5.21 0.56 5.97
N ILE A 48 4.12 1.00 6.60
CA ILE A 48 3.33 2.16 6.19
C ILE A 48 3.28 3.13 7.36
N GLU A 49 4.00 4.23 7.20
CA GLU A 49 4.04 5.34 8.15
C GLU A 49 3.12 6.45 7.65
N ARG A 50 2.17 6.85 8.50
CA ARG A 50 1.25 7.93 8.14
C ARG A 50 1.96 9.26 8.17
N LYS A 51 1.64 10.12 7.21
CA LYS A 51 2.05 11.51 7.23
C LYS A 51 1.05 12.35 8.00
N THR A 52 1.52 13.14 8.95
CA THR A 52 0.72 14.24 9.50
C THR A 52 0.82 15.42 8.53
N ILE A 53 -0.31 15.81 7.94
CA ILE A 53 -0.39 17.04 7.16
C ILE A 53 -0.61 18.17 8.16
N GLN A 54 0.40 19.01 8.38
CA GLN A 54 0.20 20.27 9.08
C GLN A 54 -0.58 21.20 8.15
N THR A 55 -1.79 21.60 8.56
CA THR A 55 -2.49 22.70 7.90
C THR A 55 -1.88 24.01 8.37
N ASN A 56 -1.61 24.92 7.44
CA ASN A 56 -1.22 26.29 7.78
C ASN A 56 -2.48 27.02 8.26
N ASP A 57 -2.84 26.83 9.52
CA ASP A 57 -3.84 27.65 10.19
C ASP A 57 -3.26 29.03 10.52
#